data_AF-T1G610-F1
#
_entry.id   AF-T1G610-F1
#
_cell.length_a   1.000
_cell.length_b   1.000
_cell.length_c   1.000
_cell.angle_alpha   90.00
_cell.angle_beta   90.00
_cell.angle_gamma   90.00
#
_symmetry.space_group_name_H-M   'P 1'
#
loop_
_entity.id
_entity.type
_entity.pdbx_description
1 polymer ?
#
loop_
_entity_poly.entity_id
_entity_poly.type
_entity_poly.pdbx_seq_one_letter_code
_entity_poly.pdbx_strand_id
1 'polypeptide(L)'
;MIPGPSGLPFFGCAFQLDRKKPFETFMNWAGTYGEVCLVTLFARKILLLSSSKVLEEALITRGKDFSGRPALFYRAKFMSDGHEDIVSTSPCPVWKVLRKGLQREMKKYDPSQRRIESIINLILDELIKELADTNGVPIDPREAIFTSLININCLFMIGNKLDYGGEKLEKVKSLVTIVSTVMNIGGEGTELYFFPWLRFFGNKTFAKIVKAKELRNDVYNWMLQKMKHDLECNTGEEGIMHFFYKLILKNQDLLRDDHLKLVMTNLLIRGTASFNCYFYFLVNILAHYPNVQELIHREIVNVIGHGKSRRPSLTDRPKMPYTRATICEIFRFIKIV
;
A
#
# COMPACT_ATOMS: atom_id res chain seq x y z
N MET A 1 -4.72 -36.50 -5.46
CA MET A 1 -5.06 -35.36 -6.34
C MET A 1 -5.52 -34.22 -5.45
N ILE A 2 -5.09 -32.97 -5.67
CA ILE A 2 -5.54 -31.85 -4.82
C ILE A 2 -7.04 -31.62 -5.08
N PRO A 3 -7.91 -31.62 -4.06
CA PRO A 3 -9.35 -31.44 -4.23
C PRO A 3 -9.68 -30.01 -4.72
N GLY A 4 -10.84 -29.84 -5.33
CA GLY A 4 -11.33 -28.53 -5.73
C GLY A 4 -12.59 -28.56 -6.58
N PRO A 5 -13.22 -27.40 -6.80
CA PRO A 5 -14.43 -27.29 -7.60
C PRO A 5 -14.20 -27.74 -9.04
N SER A 6 -15.17 -28.48 -9.57
CA SER A 6 -15.20 -28.86 -10.98
C SER A 6 -15.67 -27.68 -11.81
N GLY A 7 -14.95 -27.40 -12.89
CA GLY A 7 -15.20 -26.27 -13.78
C GLY A 7 -15.50 -26.70 -15.22
N LEU A 8 -15.96 -25.77 -16.04
CA LEU A 8 -16.16 -26.00 -17.47
C LEU A 8 -14.81 -26.13 -18.20
N PRO A 9 -14.76 -26.85 -19.34
CA PRO A 9 -13.59 -26.84 -20.20
C PRO A 9 -13.16 -25.40 -20.55
N PHE A 10 -11.85 -25.14 -20.56
CA PHE A 10 -11.19 -23.83 -20.79
C PHE A 10 -11.49 -22.73 -19.76
N PHE A 11 -12.72 -22.57 -19.28
CA PHE A 11 -13.12 -21.52 -18.35
C PHE A 11 -12.84 -21.87 -16.89
N GLY A 12 -12.83 -23.16 -16.56
CA GLY A 12 -12.76 -23.64 -15.18
C GLY A 12 -13.96 -23.15 -14.38
N CYS A 13 -13.69 -22.64 -13.17
CA CYS A 13 -14.70 -22.20 -12.20
C CYS A 13 -15.07 -20.71 -12.37
N ALA A 14 -14.71 -20.07 -13.50
CA ALA A 14 -14.91 -18.64 -13.69
C ALA A 14 -16.37 -18.18 -13.53
N PHE A 15 -17.34 -19.01 -13.95
CA PHE A 15 -18.77 -18.70 -13.82
C PHE A 15 -19.36 -18.99 -12.44
N GLN A 16 -18.60 -19.69 -11.58
CA GLN A 16 -18.97 -19.94 -10.18
C GLN A 16 -18.42 -18.84 -9.26
N LEU A 17 -17.52 -17.99 -9.76
CA LEU A 17 -16.88 -16.92 -8.99
C LEU A 17 -17.78 -15.69 -8.94
N ASP A 18 -18.22 -15.29 -7.74
CA ASP A 18 -18.80 -13.97 -7.56
C ASP A 18 -17.71 -12.91 -7.74
N ARG A 19 -17.76 -12.18 -8.86
CA ARG A 19 -16.80 -11.13 -9.19
C ARG A 19 -16.83 -9.94 -8.25
N LYS A 20 -17.96 -9.67 -7.58
CA LYS A 20 -18.08 -8.60 -6.59
C LYS A 20 -17.50 -9.02 -5.25
N LYS A 21 -17.55 -10.32 -4.94
CA LYS A 21 -17.12 -10.90 -3.66
C LYS A 21 -16.29 -12.18 -3.85
N PRO A 22 -15.15 -12.10 -4.57
CA PRO A 22 -14.37 -13.30 -4.90
C PRO A 22 -13.83 -14.00 -3.66
N PHE A 23 -13.49 -13.24 -2.61
CA PHE A 23 -13.02 -13.78 -1.34
C PHE A 23 -14.06 -14.68 -0.65
N GLU A 24 -15.34 -14.32 -0.68
CA GLU A 24 -16.41 -15.16 -0.10
C GLU A 24 -16.52 -16.49 -0.87
N THR A 25 -16.42 -16.45 -2.19
CA THR A 25 -16.41 -17.69 -3.00
C THR A 25 -15.19 -18.56 -2.67
N PHE A 26 -14.00 -17.96 -2.56
CA PHE A 26 -12.79 -18.69 -2.19
C PHE A 26 -12.88 -19.33 -0.80
N MET A 27 -13.46 -18.63 0.17
CA MET A 27 -13.70 -19.18 1.51
C MET A 27 -14.71 -20.34 1.49
N ASN A 28 -15.77 -20.25 0.68
CA ASN A 28 -16.74 -21.33 0.54
C ASN A 28 -16.10 -22.58 -0.09
N TRP A 29 -15.28 -22.41 -1.12
CA TRP A 29 -14.53 -23.51 -1.71
C TRP A 29 -13.53 -24.11 -0.72
N ALA A 30 -12.79 -23.29 0.03
CA ALA A 30 -11.92 -23.78 1.09
C ALA A 30 -12.68 -24.59 2.16
N GLY A 31 -13.86 -24.12 2.58
CA GLY A 31 -14.71 -24.85 3.53
C GLY A 31 -15.25 -26.18 3.00
N THR A 32 -15.45 -26.29 1.68
CA THR A 32 -16.02 -27.49 1.04
C THR A 32 -14.95 -28.51 0.65
N TYR A 33 -13.83 -28.04 0.09
CA TYR A 33 -12.79 -28.89 -0.51
C TYR A 33 -11.56 -29.04 0.38
N GLY A 34 -11.49 -28.32 1.50
CA GLY A 34 -10.41 -28.40 2.49
C GLY A 34 -9.41 -27.25 2.40
N GLU A 35 -8.46 -27.26 3.35
CA GLU A 35 -7.54 -26.14 3.58
C GLU A 35 -6.58 -25.83 2.41
N VAL A 36 -6.36 -26.81 1.54
CA VAL A 36 -5.62 -26.72 0.27
C VAL A 36 -6.53 -27.15 -0.87
N CYS A 37 -6.94 -26.20 -1.70
CA CYS A 37 -7.88 -26.43 -2.80
C CYS A 37 -7.32 -25.94 -4.13
N LEU A 38 -7.44 -26.73 -5.19
CA LEU A 38 -7.02 -26.37 -6.54
C LEU A 38 -8.20 -25.81 -7.33
N VAL A 39 -8.10 -24.54 -7.74
CA VAL A 39 -9.09 -23.88 -8.59
C VAL A 39 -8.50 -23.64 -9.97
N THR A 40 -9.30 -23.81 -11.01
CA THR A 40 -8.91 -23.40 -12.38
C THR A 40 -9.75 -22.21 -12.81
N LEU A 41 -9.12 -21.12 -13.27
CA LEU A 41 -9.78 -19.95 -13.86
C LEU A 41 -9.15 -19.66 -15.23
N PHE A 42 -9.93 -19.71 -16.32
CA PHE A 42 -9.46 -19.43 -17.68
C PHE A 42 -8.14 -20.14 -18.02
N ALA A 43 -8.12 -21.47 -17.86
CA ALA A 43 -6.97 -22.37 -18.01
C ALA A 43 -5.80 -22.17 -17.01
N ARG A 44 -5.92 -21.28 -16.02
CA ARG A 44 -4.91 -21.08 -14.97
C ARG A 44 -5.25 -21.83 -13.70
N LYS A 45 -4.28 -22.62 -13.23
CA LYS A 45 -4.36 -23.31 -11.94
C LYS A 45 -3.94 -22.37 -10.81
N ILE A 46 -4.79 -22.25 -9.81
CA ILE A 46 -4.62 -21.41 -8.63
C ILE A 46 -4.79 -22.30 -7.41
N LEU A 47 -3.78 -22.33 -6.55
CA LEU A 47 -3.85 -23.05 -5.28
C LEU A 47 -4.37 -22.09 -4.21
N LEU A 48 -5.53 -22.41 -3.64
CA LEU A 48 -6.10 -21.69 -2.50
C LEU A 48 -5.58 -22.32 -1.21
N LEU A 49 -5.02 -21.48 -0.33
CA LEU A 49 -4.53 -21.86 1.00
C LEU A 49 -5.33 -21.08 2.03
N SER A 50 -5.92 -21.76 3.01
CA SER A 50 -6.93 -21.13 3.90
C SER A 50 -6.76 -21.41 5.39
N SER A 51 -5.80 -22.23 5.80
CA SER A 51 -5.47 -22.44 7.22
C SER A 51 -4.16 -21.77 7.62
N SER A 52 -4.05 -21.37 8.89
CA SER A 52 -2.82 -20.76 9.42
C SER A 52 -1.62 -21.68 9.26
N LYS A 53 -1.80 -22.99 9.49
CA LYS A 53 -0.73 -24.00 9.40
C LYS A 53 -0.16 -24.09 7.99
N VAL A 54 -1.04 -24.18 6.98
CA VAL A 54 -0.63 -24.27 5.58
C VAL A 54 -0.01 -22.96 5.09
N LEU A 55 -0.55 -21.81 5.52
CA LEU A 55 0.02 -20.50 5.20
C LEU A 55 1.40 -20.31 5.83
N GLU A 56 1.60 -20.72 7.08
CA GLU A 56 2.90 -20.71 7.75
C GLU A 56 3.91 -21.61 7.02
N GLU A 57 3.51 -22.83 6.63
CA GLU A 57 4.37 -23.70 5.84
C GLU A 57 4.76 -23.04 4.51
N ALA A 58 3.80 -22.52 3.75
CA ALA A 58 4.06 -21.95 2.42
C ALA A 58 4.86 -20.65 2.48
N LEU A 59 4.54 -19.74 3.40
CA LEU A 59 5.11 -18.38 3.44
C LEU A 59 6.37 -18.26 4.29
N ILE A 60 6.55 -19.14 5.29
CA ILE A 60 7.69 -19.09 6.22
C ILE A 60 8.62 -20.28 5.97
N THR A 61 8.18 -21.50 6.27
CA THR A 61 9.03 -22.71 6.20
C THR A 61 9.55 -22.96 4.79
N ARG A 62 8.66 -22.85 3.79
CA ARG A 62 8.93 -23.02 2.37
C ARG A 62 8.87 -21.70 1.62
N GLY A 63 9.09 -20.58 2.31
CA GLY A 63 8.95 -19.24 1.74
C GLY A 63 9.77 -19.01 0.47
N LYS A 64 10.92 -19.69 0.31
CA LYS A 64 11.71 -19.64 -0.94
C LYS A 64 10.98 -20.28 -2.12
N ASP A 65 10.32 -21.43 -1.92
CA ASP A 65 9.58 -22.16 -2.96
C ASP A 65 8.37 -21.36 -3.45
N PHE A 66 7.70 -20.64 -2.55
CA PHE A 66 6.51 -19.83 -2.84
C PHE A 66 6.79 -18.33 -3.02
N SER A 67 8.06 -17.94 -3.10
CA SER A 67 8.46 -16.52 -3.22
C SER A 67 8.19 -15.92 -4.61
N GLY A 68 7.92 -16.75 -5.61
CA GLY A 68 7.68 -16.33 -6.98
C GLY A 68 6.50 -15.37 -7.10
N ARG A 69 6.59 -14.46 -8.08
CA ARG A 69 5.49 -13.60 -8.51
C ARG A 69 4.98 -14.08 -9.87
N PRO A 70 3.65 -14.16 -10.09
CA PRO A 70 3.10 -14.57 -11.36
C PRO A 70 3.65 -13.73 -12.53
N ALA A 71 4.34 -14.37 -13.47
CA ALA A 71 4.96 -13.72 -14.63
C ALA A 71 3.94 -13.01 -15.57
N LEU A 72 2.65 -13.27 -15.37
CA LEU A 72 1.55 -12.86 -16.25
C LEU A 72 0.80 -11.61 -15.77
N PHE A 73 1.37 -10.81 -14.86
CA PHE A 73 0.86 -9.46 -14.61
C PHE A 73 1.25 -8.52 -15.77
N TYR A 74 0.58 -8.66 -16.92
CA TYR A 74 0.75 -7.72 -18.05
C TYR A 74 0.66 -6.27 -17.55
N ARG A 75 -0.33 -5.98 -16.70
CA ARG A 75 -0.50 -4.66 -16.07
C ARG A 75 0.75 -4.22 -15.29
N ALA A 76 1.32 -5.09 -14.46
CA ALA A 76 2.50 -4.75 -13.67
C ALA A 76 3.72 -4.57 -14.57
N LYS A 77 3.95 -5.46 -15.54
CA LYS A 77 5.03 -5.35 -16.52
C LYS A 77 4.92 -4.06 -17.34
N PHE A 78 3.72 -3.68 -17.75
CA PHE A 78 3.47 -2.44 -18.48
C PHE A 78 3.73 -1.20 -17.60
N MET A 79 3.22 -1.22 -16.37
CA MET A 79 3.42 -0.18 -15.36
C MET A 79 4.87 -0.12 -14.86
N SER A 80 5.67 -1.17 -15.04
CA SER A 80 7.07 -1.21 -14.64
C SER A 80 8.06 -0.94 -15.78
N ASP A 81 7.57 -0.66 -16.99
CA ASP A 81 8.42 -0.58 -18.19
C ASP A 81 9.22 -1.86 -18.45
N GLY A 82 8.77 -2.99 -17.90
CA GLY A 82 9.48 -4.27 -17.98
C GLY A 82 10.61 -4.44 -16.96
N HIS A 83 10.90 -3.43 -16.13
CA HIS A 83 11.94 -3.49 -15.09
C HIS A 83 11.42 -4.10 -13.79
N GLU A 84 12.38 -4.53 -12.97
CA GLU A 84 12.16 -5.18 -11.68
C GLU A 84 11.85 -4.17 -10.56
N ASP A 85 10.66 -4.27 -9.98
CA ASP A 85 10.26 -3.54 -8.76
C ASP A 85 10.42 -4.39 -7.48
N ILE A 86 10.03 -3.86 -6.32
CA ILE A 86 10.08 -4.57 -5.03
C ILE A 86 8.86 -5.49 -4.81
N VAL A 87 7.72 -5.15 -5.41
CA VAL A 87 6.40 -5.69 -5.05
C VAL A 87 5.99 -6.86 -5.94
N SER A 88 6.15 -6.68 -7.24
CA SER A 88 5.62 -7.50 -8.33
C SER A 88 6.69 -8.42 -8.96
N THR A 89 7.96 -8.23 -8.64
CA THR A 89 9.07 -9.04 -9.18
C THR A 89 9.32 -10.30 -8.35
N SER A 90 9.51 -11.42 -9.03
CA SER A 90 10.08 -12.64 -8.44
C SER A 90 11.51 -12.40 -7.94
N PRO A 91 12.00 -13.16 -6.95
CA PRO A 91 13.36 -12.97 -6.44
C PRO A 91 14.43 -13.11 -7.53
N CYS A 92 15.13 -12.01 -7.78
CA CYS A 92 16.29 -11.92 -8.65
C CYS A 92 17.37 -11.04 -7.98
N PRO A 93 18.59 -10.92 -8.53
CA PRO A 93 19.63 -10.06 -7.96
C PRO A 93 19.18 -8.61 -7.74
N VAL A 94 18.53 -8.00 -8.73
CA VAL A 94 17.98 -6.63 -8.61
C VAL A 94 17.01 -6.52 -7.44
N TRP A 95 15.98 -7.39 -7.40
CA TRP A 95 14.99 -7.41 -6.33
C TRP A 95 15.62 -7.57 -4.94
N LYS A 96 16.64 -8.44 -4.81
CA LYS A 96 17.37 -8.64 -3.55
C LYS A 96 18.06 -7.37 -3.09
N VAL A 97 18.74 -6.64 -3.98
CA VAL A 97 19.43 -5.39 -3.66
C VAL A 97 18.42 -4.31 -3.25
N LEU A 98 17.36 -4.11 -4.04
CA LEU A 98 16.32 -3.12 -3.75
C LEU A 98 15.60 -3.41 -2.42
N ARG A 99 15.19 -4.67 -2.19
CA ARG A 99 14.49 -5.09 -0.97
C ARG A 99 15.36 -4.98 0.27
N LYS A 100 16.62 -5.44 0.22
CA LYS A 100 17.55 -5.30 1.35
C LYS A 100 17.88 -3.83 1.62
N GLY A 101 18.02 -3.03 0.56
CA GLY A 101 18.19 -1.58 0.66
C GLY A 101 17.04 -0.94 1.42
N LEU A 102 15.79 -1.24 1.01
CA LEU A 102 14.58 -0.75 1.69
C LEU A 102 14.57 -1.15 3.16
N GLN A 103 14.75 -2.44 3.44
CA GLN A 103 14.74 -2.96 4.82
C GLN A 103 15.81 -2.31 5.69
N ARG A 104 17.01 -2.08 5.16
CA ARG A 104 18.08 -1.39 5.87
C ARG A 104 17.71 0.05 6.19
N GLU A 105 17.19 0.78 5.21
CA GLU A 105 16.88 2.20 5.38
C GLU A 105 15.67 2.41 6.30
N MET A 106 14.66 1.53 6.24
CA MET A 106 13.52 1.52 7.15
C MET A 106 13.93 1.45 8.63
N LYS A 107 15.06 0.81 8.97
CA LYS A 107 15.54 0.74 10.37
C LYS A 107 15.87 2.11 10.96
N LYS A 108 16.18 3.12 10.14
CA LYS A 108 16.40 4.49 10.61
C LYS A 108 15.11 5.18 11.07
N TYR A 109 13.97 4.63 10.69
CA TYR A 109 12.64 5.11 11.07
C TYR A 109 12.00 4.21 12.12
N ASP A 110 12.80 3.38 12.77
CA ASP A 110 12.33 2.60 13.92
C ASP A 110 11.73 3.54 14.98
N PRO A 111 10.64 3.14 15.67
CA PRO A 111 10.06 3.91 16.76
C PRO A 111 11.07 4.44 17.78
N SER A 112 12.18 3.73 18.03
CA SER A 112 13.24 4.16 18.93
C SER A 112 13.98 5.41 18.45
N GLN A 113 13.93 5.71 17.15
CA GLN A 113 14.71 6.78 16.50
C GLN A 113 13.95 8.11 16.42
N ARG A 114 12.68 8.17 16.88
CA ARG A 114 11.78 9.36 16.91
C ARG A 114 11.49 10.05 15.56
N ARG A 115 12.28 9.79 14.51
CA ARG A 115 12.17 10.46 13.21
C ARG A 115 10.79 10.33 12.57
N ILE A 116 10.18 9.15 12.65
CA ILE A 116 8.84 8.92 12.13
C ILE A 116 7.77 9.71 12.90
N GLU A 117 7.94 9.86 14.22
CA GLU A 117 7.04 10.64 15.08
C GLU A 117 7.12 12.13 14.73
N SER A 118 8.33 12.67 14.50
CA SER A 118 8.53 14.05 14.03
C SER A 118 7.84 14.30 12.69
N ILE A 119 8.03 13.41 11.71
CA ILE A 119 7.39 13.52 10.38
C ILE A 119 5.86 13.52 10.50
N ILE A 120 5.30 12.61 11.31
CA ILE A 120 3.86 12.52 11.51
C ILE A 120 3.33 13.79 12.17
N ASN A 121 4.00 14.30 13.21
CA ASN A 121 3.58 15.50 13.93
C ASN A 121 3.57 16.75 13.06
N LEU A 122 4.48 16.88 12.09
CA LEU A 122 4.51 18.01 11.14
C LEU A 122 3.22 18.15 10.32
N ILE A 123 2.56 17.05 10.01
CA ILE A 123 1.32 17.04 9.19
C ILE A 123 0.08 16.92 10.08
N LEU A 124 0.21 16.28 11.23
CA LEU A 124 -0.92 16.04 12.13
C LEU A 124 -1.59 17.34 12.60
N ASP A 125 -0.81 18.41 12.78
CA ASP A 125 -1.33 19.71 13.20
C ASP A 125 -2.25 20.34 12.17
N GLU A 126 -1.92 20.18 10.89
CA GLU A 126 -2.72 20.66 9.79
C GLU A 126 -4.03 19.87 9.70
N LEU A 127 -3.97 18.54 9.83
CA LEU A 127 -5.16 17.70 9.84
C LEU A 127 -6.07 18.03 11.03
N ILE A 128 -5.52 18.14 12.25
CA ILE A 128 -6.30 18.48 13.44
C ILE A 128 -6.94 19.85 13.27
N LYS A 129 -6.21 20.82 12.74
CA LYS A 129 -6.74 22.17 12.48
C LYS A 129 -7.87 22.13 11.46
N GLU A 130 -7.68 21.46 10.33
CA GLU A 130 -8.71 21.31 9.29
C GLU A 130 -9.99 20.68 9.85
N LEU A 131 -9.87 19.64 10.68
CA LEU A 131 -11.01 19.02 11.34
C LEU A 131 -11.65 19.92 12.39
N ALA A 132 -10.86 20.68 13.16
CA ALA A 132 -11.38 21.60 14.18
C ALA A 132 -12.13 22.79 13.57
N ASP A 133 -11.63 23.32 12.44
CA ASP A 133 -12.20 24.47 11.73
C ASP A 133 -13.61 24.18 11.16
N THR A 134 -14.04 22.91 11.14
CA THR A 134 -15.42 22.52 10.77
C THR A 134 -16.48 22.95 11.79
N ASN A 135 -16.08 23.32 13.02
CA ASN A 135 -16.98 23.81 14.07
C ASN A 135 -18.21 22.91 14.31
N GLY A 136 -18.02 21.59 14.23
CA GLY A 136 -19.07 20.59 14.49
C GLY A 136 -19.99 20.31 13.30
N VAL A 137 -19.75 20.91 12.13
CA VAL A 137 -20.46 20.56 10.90
C VAL A 137 -20.08 19.14 10.47
N PRO A 138 -21.05 18.25 10.17
CA PRO A 138 -20.76 16.93 9.63
C PRO A 138 -20.00 17.04 8.31
N ILE A 139 -18.86 16.34 8.23
CA ILE A 139 -18.02 16.30 7.04
C ILE A 139 -17.71 14.86 6.64
N ASP A 140 -17.25 14.70 5.41
CA ASP A 140 -16.55 13.51 4.96
C ASP A 140 -15.03 13.71 5.12
N PRO A 141 -14.36 13.04 6.08
CA PRO A 141 -12.95 13.28 6.36
C PRO A 141 -11.99 12.58 5.39
N ARG A 142 -12.51 11.83 4.40
CA ARG A 142 -11.67 11.02 3.48
C ARG A 142 -10.62 11.85 2.77
N GLU A 143 -10.99 13.01 2.25
CA GLU A 143 -10.08 13.85 1.45
C GLU A 143 -8.96 14.46 2.31
N ALA A 144 -9.32 14.95 3.50
CA ALA A 144 -8.37 15.49 4.48
C ALA A 144 -7.35 14.41 4.90
N ILE A 145 -7.83 13.24 5.31
CA ILE A 145 -6.99 12.10 5.69
C ILE A 145 -6.09 11.67 4.53
N PHE A 146 -6.64 11.54 3.32
CA PHE A 146 -5.89 11.11 2.14
C PHE A 146 -4.76 12.10 1.80
N THR A 147 -5.06 13.40 1.87
CA THR A 147 -4.08 14.48 1.65
C THR A 147 -2.96 14.42 2.69
N SER A 148 -3.31 14.29 3.98
CA SER A 148 -2.33 14.18 5.06
C SER A 148 -1.42 12.96 4.88
N LEU A 149 -1.99 11.81 4.50
CA LEU A 149 -1.21 10.58 4.28
C LEU A 149 -0.25 10.71 3.10
N ILE A 150 -0.66 11.38 2.01
CA ILE A 150 0.24 11.69 0.90
C ILE A 150 1.39 12.56 1.38
N ASN A 151 1.11 13.63 2.13
CA ASN A 151 2.14 14.53 2.63
C ASN A 151 3.11 13.86 3.61
N ILE A 152 2.61 13.01 4.51
CA ILE A 152 3.46 12.17 5.38
C ILE A 152 4.37 11.27 4.53
N ASN A 153 3.83 10.64 3.48
CA ASN A 153 4.62 9.78 2.60
C ASN A 153 5.64 10.57 1.78
N CYS A 154 5.30 11.78 1.31
CA CYS A 154 6.25 12.66 0.62
C CYS A 154 7.39 13.12 1.56
N LEU A 155 7.09 13.53 2.80
CA LEU A 155 8.11 13.84 3.80
C LEU A 155 9.01 12.63 4.07
N PHE A 156 8.42 11.45 4.22
CA PHE A 156 9.15 10.21 4.41
C PHE A 156 10.06 9.88 3.21
N MET A 157 9.59 10.11 1.99
CA MET A 157 10.29 9.74 0.77
C MET A 157 11.38 10.73 0.38
N ILE A 158 11.07 12.02 0.39
CA ILE A 158 11.92 13.09 -0.16
C ILE A 158 12.15 14.24 0.82
N GLY A 159 11.75 14.12 2.09
CA GLY A 159 11.99 15.14 3.11
C GLY A 159 11.15 16.41 2.97
N ASN A 160 10.21 16.44 2.02
CA ASN A 160 9.41 17.61 1.69
C ASN A 160 7.92 17.24 1.61
N LYS A 161 7.06 18.13 2.10
CA LYS A 161 5.61 18.05 1.89
C LYS A 161 5.21 18.75 0.58
N LEU A 162 4.00 18.47 0.10
CA LEU A 162 3.38 19.16 -1.02
C LEU A 162 2.48 20.29 -0.50
N ASP A 163 2.40 21.37 -1.28
CA ASP A 163 1.49 22.47 -0.98
C ASP A 163 0.04 22.02 -1.13
N TYR A 164 -0.79 22.36 -0.14
CA TYR A 164 -2.22 22.07 -0.17
C TYR A 164 -2.90 22.83 -1.31
N GLY A 165 -3.73 22.12 -2.08
CA GLY A 165 -4.36 22.67 -3.28
C GLY A 165 -3.43 22.92 -4.47
N GLY A 166 -2.15 22.55 -4.38
CA GLY A 166 -1.20 22.70 -5.47
C GLY A 166 -1.38 21.64 -6.57
N GLU A 167 -1.08 22.00 -7.83
CA GLU A 167 -1.18 21.11 -9.00
C GLU A 167 -0.42 19.77 -8.80
N LYS A 168 0.75 19.83 -8.14
CA LYS A 168 1.59 18.65 -7.88
C LYS A 168 0.91 17.66 -6.92
N LEU A 169 0.23 18.16 -5.89
CA LEU A 169 -0.54 17.34 -4.96
C LEU A 169 -1.66 16.60 -5.68
N GLU A 170 -2.39 17.30 -6.54
CA GLU A 170 -3.48 16.71 -7.31
C GLU A 170 -2.99 15.65 -8.31
N LYS A 171 -1.82 15.86 -8.93
CA LYS A 171 -1.18 14.82 -9.77
C LYS A 171 -0.83 13.56 -8.95
N VAL A 172 -0.29 13.73 -7.74
CA VAL A 172 0.04 12.60 -6.84
C VAL A 172 -1.22 11.87 -6.38
N LYS A 173 -2.26 12.60 -5.94
CA LYS A 173 -3.57 12.03 -5.58
C LYS A 173 -4.16 11.23 -6.72
N SER A 174 -4.19 11.80 -7.92
CA SER A 174 -4.70 11.16 -9.14
C SER A 174 -3.92 9.87 -9.45
N LEU A 175 -2.59 9.90 -9.37
CA LEU A 175 -1.75 8.73 -9.55
C LEU A 175 -2.10 7.61 -8.55
N VAL A 176 -2.13 7.92 -7.24
CA VAL A 176 -2.42 6.94 -6.19
C VAL A 176 -3.83 6.35 -6.37
N THR A 177 -4.83 7.18 -6.66
CA THR A 177 -6.22 6.75 -6.86
C THR A 177 -6.37 5.86 -8.09
N ILE A 178 -5.83 6.26 -9.24
CA ILE A 178 -5.94 5.46 -10.47
C ILE A 178 -5.25 4.12 -10.28
N VAL A 179 -4.00 4.11 -9.77
CA VAL A 179 -3.26 2.85 -9.60
C VAL A 179 -3.95 1.93 -8.58
N SER A 180 -4.44 2.46 -7.46
CA SER A 180 -5.18 1.65 -6.47
C SER A 180 -6.44 1.03 -7.05
N THR A 181 -7.07 1.69 -8.02
CA THR A 181 -8.28 1.19 -8.70
C THR A 181 -7.94 0.11 -9.73
N VAL A 182 -6.96 0.38 -10.60
CA VAL A 182 -6.70 -0.46 -11.79
C VAL A 182 -5.66 -1.55 -11.58
N MET A 183 -4.97 -1.57 -10.44
CA MET A 183 -3.96 -2.58 -10.10
C MET A 183 -4.38 -3.52 -8.98
N ASN A 184 -5.54 -3.31 -8.35
CA ASN A 184 -6.02 -4.20 -7.30
C ASN A 184 -6.32 -5.62 -7.85
N ILE A 185 -6.04 -6.63 -7.03
CA ILE A 185 -6.28 -8.04 -7.34
C ILE A 185 -7.77 -8.31 -7.09
N GLY A 186 -8.57 -8.35 -8.16
CA GLY A 186 -10.04 -8.44 -8.09
C GLY A 186 -10.77 -7.12 -8.35
N GLY A 187 -10.04 -6.02 -8.51
CA GLY A 187 -10.61 -4.72 -8.91
C GLY A 187 -10.78 -4.56 -10.43
N GLU A 188 -11.03 -3.32 -10.84
CA GLU A 188 -11.05 -2.92 -12.25
C GLU A 188 -9.71 -3.31 -12.92
N GLY A 189 -9.76 -3.92 -14.10
CA GLY A 189 -8.54 -4.34 -14.82
C GLY A 189 -8.14 -5.79 -14.58
N THR A 190 -8.86 -6.52 -13.72
CA THR A 190 -8.67 -7.97 -13.57
C THR A 190 -8.91 -8.72 -14.89
N GLU A 191 -9.75 -8.20 -15.79
CA GLU A 191 -9.93 -8.73 -17.13
C GLU A 191 -8.63 -8.71 -17.96
N LEU A 192 -7.78 -7.70 -17.78
CA LEU A 192 -6.48 -7.60 -18.47
C LEU A 192 -5.44 -8.58 -17.91
N TYR A 193 -5.69 -9.16 -16.73
CA TYR A 193 -4.86 -10.24 -16.20
C TYR A 193 -5.08 -11.55 -16.95
N PHE A 194 -6.33 -11.88 -17.28
CA PHE A 194 -6.70 -13.08 -18.02
C PHE A 194 -6.63 -12.88 -19.54
N PHE A 195 -7.03 -11.71 -20.02
CA PHE A 195 -7.19 -11.37 -21.43
C PHE A 195 -6.43 -10.08 -21.79
N PRO A 196 -5.07 -10.12 -21.80
CA PRO A 196 -4.27 -8.92 -22.04
C PRO A 196 -4.48 -8.32 -23.44
N TRP A 197 -4.98 -9.09 -24.41
CA TRP A 197 -5.28 -8.64 -25.77
C TRP A 197 -6.43 -7.62 -25.85
N LEU A 198 -7.30 -7.54 -24.83
CA LEU A 198 -8.37 -6.54 -24.77
C LEU A 198 -7.86 -5.09 -24.87
N ARG A 199 -6.58 -4.85 -24.54
CA ARG A 199 -5.92 -3.55 -24.66
C ARG A 199 -5.97 -2.97 -26.09
N PHE A 200 -6.03 -3.81 -27.11
CA PHE A 200 -6.04 -3.38 -28.51
C PHE A 200 -7.43 -2.95 -29.00
N PHE A 201 -8.47 -3.15 -28.18
CA PHE A 201 -9.87 -2.92 -28.55
C PHE A 201 -10.51 -1.78 -27.74
N GLY A 202 -9.74 -0.71 -27.46
CA GLY A 202 -10.26 0.48 -26.77
C GLY A 202 -10.69 0.23 -25.31
N ASN A 203 -10.07 -0.75 -24.63
CA ASN A 203 -10.39 -1.06 -23.24
C ASN A 203 -10.14 0.16 -22.33
N LYS A 204 -11.20 0.63 -21.67
CA LYS A 204 -11.18 1.81 -20.78
C LYS A 204 -10.20 1.65 -19.61
N THR A 205 -10.09 0.45 -19.03
CA THR A 205 -9.13 0.19 -17.96
C THR A 205 -7.69 0.36 -18.43
N PHE A 206 -7.38 -0.11 -19.64
CA PHE A 206 -6.06 0.04 -20.22
C PHE A 206 -5.72 1.51 -20.45
N ALA A 207 -6.67 2.31 -20.95
CA ALA A 207 -6.48 3.76 -21.07
C ALA A 207 -6.16 4.43 -19.72
N LYS A 208 -6.82 4.01 -18.63
CA LYS A 208 -6.49 4.47 -17.26
C LYS A 208 -5.07 4.06 -16.84
N ILE A 209 -4.64 2.84 -17.17
CA ILE A 209 -3.27 2.36 -16.88
C ILE A 209 -2.23 3.19 -17.64
N VAL A 210 -2.49 3.53 -18.91
CA VAL A 210 -1.63 4.43 -19.71
C VAL A 210 -1.54 5.80 -19.05
N LYS A 211 -2.67 6.42 -18.70
CA LYS A 211 -2.70 7.71 -17.99
C LYS A 211 -1.94 7.66 -16.66
N ALA A 212 -2.11 6.60 -15.88
CA ALA A 212 -1.37 6.43 -14.63
C ALA A 212 0.14 6.32 -14.85
N LYS A 213 0.56 5.66 -15.92
CA LYS A 213 1.98 5.53 -16.28
C LYS A 213 2.59 6.88 -16.68
N GLU A 214 1.86 7.70 -17.42
CA GLU A 214 2.25 9.08 -17.77
C GLU A 214 2.35 9.95 -16.51
N LEU A 215 1.31 9.97 -15.67
CA LEU A 215 1.32 10.70 -14.40
C LEU A 215 2.46 10.25 -13.48
N ARG A 216 2.76 8.96 -13.43
CA ARG A 216 3.90 8.41 -12.69
C ARG A 216 5.22 9.01 -13.19
N ASN A 217 5.40 9.12 -14.51
CA ASN A 217 6.61 9.72 -15.07
C ASN A 217 6.74 11.20 -14.69
N ASP A 218 5.64 11.95 -14.77
CA ASP A 218 5.62 13.38 -14.40
C ASP A 218 5.94 13.58 -12.91
N VAL A 219 5.28 12.82 -12.04
CA VAL A 219 5.52 12.85 -10.59
C VAL A 219 6.96 12.45 -10.28
N TYR A 220 7.48 11.40 -10.93
CA TYR A 220 8.86 10.95 -10.75
C TYR A 220 9.87 12.03 -11.15
N ASN A 221 9.71 12.62 -12.33
CA ASN A 221 10.62 13.65 -12.84
C ASN A 221 10.66 14.85 -11.89
N TRP A 222 9.50 15.29 -11.42
CA TRP A 222 9.41 16.37 -10.43
C TRP A 222 10.11 16.00 -9.11
N MET A 223 9.80 14.85 -8.52
CA MET A 223 10.43 14.42 -7.26
C MET A 223 11.94 14.26 -7.41
N LEU A 224 12.41 13.71 -8.53
CA LEU A 224 13.83 13.54 -8.82
C LEU A 224 14.55 14.89 -8.95
N GLN A 225 13.99 15.84 -9.69
CA GLN A 225 14.55 17.19 -9.81
C GLN A 225 14.65 17.88 -8.45
N LYS A 226 13.60 17.79 -7.64
CA LYS A 226 13.58 18.35 -6.29
C LYS A 226 14.66 17.72 -5.40
N MET A 227 14.76 16.39 -5.39
CA MET A 227 15.79 15.69 -4.61
C MET A 227 17.22 16.05 -5.06
N LYS A 228 17.47 16.17 -6.37
CA LYS A 228 18.78 16.55 -6.88
C LYS A 228 19.15 17.96 -6.43
N HIS A 229 18.21 18.91 -6.54
CA HIS A 229 18.41 20.27 -6.07
C HIS A 229 18.71 20.34 -4.57
N ASP A 230 17.97 19.60 -3.75
CA ASP A 230 18.16 19.56 -2.29
C ASP A 230 19.56 18.98 -1.93
N LEU A 231 20.03 17.96 -2.67
CA LEU A 231 21.39 17.42 -2.53
C LEU A 231 22.49 18.42 -2.95
N GLU A 232 22.30 19.13 -4.06
CA GLU A 232 23.26 20.11 -4.58
C GLU A 232 23.42 21.31 -3.65
N CYS A 233 22.31 21.80 -3.09
CA CYS A 233 22.31 22.92 -2.17
C CYS A 233 22.65 22.51 -0.72
N ASN A 234 22.77 21.21 -0.43
CA ASN A 234 22.89 20.67 0.92
C ASN A 234 21.77 21.18 1.86
N THR A 235 20.54 21.20 1.32
CA THR A 235 19.33 21.70 1.99
C THR A 235 18.33 20.57 2.24
N GLY A 236 17.53 20.70 3.30
CA GLY A 236 16.45 19.77 3.62
C GLY A 236 16.90 18.46 4.27
N GLU A 237 15.93 17.67 4.73
CA GLU A 237 16.19 16.35 5.28
C GLU A 237 16.21 15.27 4.20
N GLU A 238 17.20 14.38 4.21
CA GLU A 238 17.21 13.24 3.30
C GLU A 238 16.15 12.20 3.67
N GLY A 239 15.11 12.08 2.84
CA GLY A 239 14.17 10.96 2.85
C GLY A 239 14.72 9.67 2.20
N ILE A 240 13.93 8.59 2.25
CA ILE A 240 14.33 7.26 1.79
C ILE A 240 14.78 7.20 0.32
N MET A 241 14.25 8.08 -0.53
CA MET A 241 14.58 8.10 -1.96
C MET A 241 16.01 8.61 -2.20
N HIS A 242 16.54 9.47 -1.33
CA HIS A 242 17.94 9.92 -1.42
C HIS A 242 18.91 8.76 -1.23
N PHE A 243 18.59 7.86 -0.30
CA PHE A 243 19.32 6.62 -0.12
C PHE A 243 19.29 5.75 -1.39
N PHE A 244 18.12 5.57 -2.01
CA PHE A 244 18.01 4.77 -3.22
C PHE A 244 18.72 5.39 -4.42
N TYR A 245 18.69 6.71 -4.54
CA TYR A 245 19.47 7.43 -5.54
C TYR A 245 20.97 7.13 -5.38
N LYS A 246 21.51 7.29 -4.17
CA LYS A 246 22.90 6.94 -3.85
C LYS A 246 23.20 5.45 -4.06
N LEU A 247 22.25 4.56 -3.78
CA LEU A 247 22.40 3.12 -3.98
C LEU A 247 22.55 2.77 -5.46
N ILE A 248 21.76 3.38 -6.33
CA ILE A 248 21.81 3.16 -7.78
C ILE A 248 23.12 3.68 -8.36
N LEU A 249 23.56 4.87 -7.96
CA LEU A 249 24.86 5.42 -8.36
C LEU A 249 26.03 4.50 -7.99
N LYS A 250 25.94 3.75 -6.89
CA LYS A 250 26.98 2.81 -6.44
C LYS A 250 26.91 1.42 -7.10
N ASN A 251 25.81 1.09 -7.77
CA ASN A 251 25.57 -0.25 -8.34
C ASN A 251 25.11 -0.11 -9.80
N GLN A 252 25.79 0.74 -10.59
CA GLN A 252 25.41 1.04 -11.98
C GLN A 252 25.60 -0.15 -12.93
N ASP A 253 26.32 -1.19 -12.53
CA ASP A 253 26.40 -2.46 -13.25
C ASP A 253 25.05 -3.18 -13.26
N LEU A 254 24.32 -3.15 -12.14
CA LEU A 254 23.08 -3.90 -11.92
C LEU A 254 21.81 -3.03 -11.96
N LEU A 255 21.88 -1.81 -11.42
CA LEU A 255 20.74 -0.90 -11.25
C LEU A 255 20.72 0.18 -12.33
N ARG A 256 19.55 0.79 -12.49
CA ARG A 256 19.16 1.71 -13.58
C ARG A 256 18.18 2.73 -13.00
N ASP A 257 18.04 3.88 -13.65
CA ASP A 257 17.14 4.94 -13.19
C ASP A 257 15.67 4.48 -13.12
N ASP A 258 15.25 3.56 -14.00
CA ASP A 258 13.92 2.94 -13.92
C ASP A 258 13.69 2.24 -12.58
N HIS A 259 14.71 1.61 -11.98
CA HIS A 259 14.58 1.01 -10.65
C HIS A 259 14.29 2.08 -9.57
N LEU A 260 14.87 3.29 -9.67
CA LEU A 260 14.56 4.38 -8.76
C LEU A 260 13.09 4.78 -8.87
N LYS A 261 12.62 4.97 -10.11
CA LYS A 261 11.24 5.32 -10.45
C LYS A 261 10.26 4.30 -9.90
N LEU A 262 10.57 3.01 -10.03
CA LEU A 262 9.70 1.94 -9.53
C LEU A 262 9.70 1.84 -8.01
N VAL A 263 10.84 2.03 -7.34
CA VAL A 263 10.89 2.10 -5.88
C VAL A 263 10.06 3.29 -5.38
N MET A 264 10.20 4.47 -5.99
CA MET A 264 9.40 5.65 -5.67
C MET A 264 7.90 5.35 -5.83
N THR A 265 7.52 4.79 -6.97
CA THR A 265 6.13 4.46 -7.29
C THR A 265 5.55 3.44 -6.30
N ASN A 266 6.31 2.38 -5.97
CA ASN A 266 5.91 1.37 -5.00
C ASN A 266 5.70 1.97 -3.61
N LEU A 267 6.62 2.82 -3.13
CA LEU A 267 6.53 3.45 -1.81
C LEU A 267 5.39 4.47 -1.73
N LEU A 268 5.23 5.30 -2.75
CA LEU A 268 4.17 6.31 -2.81
C LEU A 268 2.80 5.64 -2.78
N ILE A 269 2.58 4.65 -3.64
CA ILE A 269 1.26 4.05 -3.80
C ILE A 269 0.93 3.11 -2.64
N ARG A 270 1.83 2.15 -2.33
CA ARG A 270 1.54 1.17 -1.27
C ARG A 270 1.62 1.77 0.12
N GLY A 271 2.47 2.77 0.30
CA GLY A 271 2.54 3.56 1.53
C GLY A 271 1.21 4.28 1.76
N THR A 272 0.71 5.03 0.79
CA THR A 272 -0.50 5.84 1.00
C THR A 272 -1.79 5.02 1.02
N ALA A 273 -2.01 4.13 0.04
CA ALA A 273 -3.30 3.45 -0.12
C ALA A 273 -3.65 2.53 1.06
N SER A 274 -2.66 1.84 1.62
CA SER A 274 -2.87 0.91 2.75
C SER A 274 -3.29 1.67 4.02
N PHE A 275 -2.61 2.77 4.35
CA PHE A 275 -3.00 3.60 5.49
C PHE A 275 -4.36 4.25 5.27
N ASN A 276 -4.65 4.74 4.06
CA ASN A 276 -5.93 5.39 3.76
C ASN A 276 -7.12 4.46 4.03
N CYS A 277 -6.99 3.19 3.62
CA CYS A 277 -7.98 2.16 3.92
C CYS A 277 -8.16 1.96 5.44
N TYR A 278 -7.06 1.76 6.19
CA TYR A 278 -7.14 1.57 7.65
C TYR A 278 -7.74 2.78 8.38
N PHE A 279 -7.35 4.00 8.03
CA PHE A 279 -7.89 5.21 8.66
C PHE A 279 -9.38 5.41 8.34
N TYR A 280 -9.79 5.15 7.10
CA TYR A 280 -11.19 5.20 6.72
C TYR A 280 -12.05 4.24 7.57
N PHE A 281 -11.63 2.97 7.65
CA PHE A 281 -12.35 2.00 8.46
C PHE A 281 -12.25 2.28 9.95
N LEU A 282 -11.12 2.81 10.45
CA LEU A 282 -11.00 3.23 11.85
C LEU A 282 -12.07 4.27 12.18
N VAL A 283 -12.19 5.34 11.39
CA VAL A 283 -13.20 6.39 11.61
C VAL A 283 -14.61 5.82 11.49
N ASN A 284 -14.86 4.99 10.48
CA ASN A 284 -16.16 4.36 10.25
C ASN A 284 -16.57 3.44 11.41
N ILE A 285 -15.67 2.56 11.87
CA ILE A 285 -15.90 1.65 13.00
C ILE A 285 -16.13 2.47 14.27
N LEU A 286 -15.28 3.45 14.60
CA LEU A 286 -15.49 4.25 15.81
C LEU A 286 -16.83 5.01 15.80
N ALA A 287 -17.29 5.46 14.64
CA ALA A 287 -18.61 6.08 14.51
C ALA A 287 -19.78 5.11 14.78
N HIS A 288 -19.61 3.82 14.47
CA HIS A 288 -20.61 2.77 14.73
C HIS A 288 -20.50 2.12 16.12
N TYR A 289 -19.37 2.27 16.82
CA TYR A 289 -19.13 1.72 18.15
C TYR A 289 -18.71 2.81 19.15
N PRO A 290 -19.63 3.72 19.56
CA PRO A 290 -19.31 4.82 20.47
C PRO A 290 -18.75 4.38 21.83
N ASN A 291 -19.16 3.21 22.30
CA ASN A 291 -18.63 2.60 23.52
C ASN A 291 -17.12 2.29 23.42
N VAL A 292 -16.66 1.83 22.26
CA VAL A 292 -15.22 1.59 22.01
C VAL A 292 -14.48 2.92 21.92
N GLN A 293 -15.07 3.92 21.24
CA GLN A 293 -14.51 5.26 21.14
C GLN A 293 -14.32 5.91 22.52
N GLU A 294 -15.31 5.80 23.40
CA GLU A 294 -15.24 6.34 24.77
C GLU A 294 -14.15 5.65 25.61
N LEU A 295 -14.01 4.32 25.49
CA LEU A 295 -12.96 3.59 26.20
C LEU A 295 -11.55 3.97 25.72
N ILE A 296 -11.37 4.19 24.42
CA ILE A 296 -10.11 4.74 23.86
C ILE A 296 -9.86 6.15 24.39
N HIS A 297 -10.87 7.02 24.37
CA HIS A 297 -10.74 8.38 24.87
C HIS A 297 -10.37 8.41 26.36
N ARG A 298 -11.02 7.59 27.18
CA ARG A 298 -10.69 7.45 28.61
C ARG A 298 -9.27 6.96 28.83
N GLU A 299 -8.80 5.99 28.04
CA GLU A 299 -7.41 5.53 28.12
C GLU A 299 -6.41 6.63 27.73
N ILE A 300 -6.68 7.37 26.65
CA ILE A 300 -5.90 8.54 26.24
C ILE A 300 -5.80 9.55 27.38
N VAL A 301 -6.94 9.93 27.96
CA VAL A 301 -7.00 10.90 29.07
C VAL A 301 -6.21 10.42 30.28
N ASN A 302 -6.31 9.15 30.65
CA ASN A 302 -5.60 8.60 31.82
C ASN A 302 -4.08 8.55 31.63
N VAL A 303 -3.60 8.26 30.42
CA VAL A 303 -2.16 8.06 30.14
C VAL A 303 -1.46 9.38 29.76
N ILE A 304 -2.15 10.23 29.01
CA ILE A 304 -1.58 11.44 28.40
C ILE A 304 -2.04 12.71 29.12
N GLY A 305 -3.21 12.68 29.77
CA GLY A 305 -3.82 13.79 30.49
C GLY A 305 -5.01 14.42 29.75
N HIS A 306 -5.68 15.38 30.41
CA HIS A 306 -6.74 16.19 29.82
C HIS A 306 -6.18 17.39 29.05
N GLY A 307 -6.65 17.61 27.82
CA GLY A 307 -6.26 18.79 27.03
C GLY A 307 -4.80 18.77 26.57
N LYS A 308 -4.28 19.91 26.09
CA LYS A 308 -2.95 20.09 25.47
C LYS A 308 -1.74 19.80 26.38
N SER A 309 -1.86 19.03 27.47
CA SER A 309 -0.78 18.78 28.43
C SER A 309 0.51 18.27 27.75
N ARG A 310 0.38 17.37 26.76
CA ARG A 310 1.44 17.01 25.81
C ARG A 310 0.87 16.23 24.63
N ARG A 311 1.65 16.10 23.55
CA ARG A 311 1.30 15.22 22.42
C ARG A 311 1.42 13.74 22.80
N PRO A 312 0.60 12.86 22.20
CA PRO A 312 0.84 11.42 22.22
C PRO A 312 2.21 11.11 21.62
N SER A 313 2.94 10.18 22.21
CA SER A 313 4.24 9.72 21.73
C SER A 313 4.27 8.21 21.54
N LEU A 314 5.17 7.69 20.71
CA LEU A 314 5.36 6.24 20.56
C LEU A 314 5.73 5.55 21.89
N THR A 315 6.29 6.29 22.84
CA THR A 315 6.58 5.82 24.20
C THR A 315 5.33 5.55 25.05
N ASP A 316 4.16 6.08 24.66
CA ASP A 316 2.88 5.82 25.34
C ASP A 316 2.28 4.47 24.95
N ARG A 317 2.69 3.90 23.81
CA ARG A 317 2.13 2.66 23.25
C ARG A 317 2.06 1.49 24.24
N PRO A 318 3.08 1.21 25.10
CA PRO A 318 2.99 0.14 26.09
C PRO A 318 1.96 0.40 27.19
N LYS A 319 1.60 1.67 27.42
CA LYS A 319 0.66 2.12 28.46
C LYS A 319 -0.78 2.23 27.94
N MET A 320 -1.00 2.00 26.65
CA MET A 320 -2.31 2.10 25.99
C MET A 320 -2.77 0.74 25.42
N PRO A 321 -2.95 -0.29 26.27
CA PRO A 321 -3.30 -1.64 25.82
C PRO A 321 -4.66 -1.72 25.10
N TYR A 322 -5.67 -0.94 25.50
CA TYR A 322 -7.00 -0.97 24.89
C TYR A 322 -6.96 -0.39 23.47
N THR A 323 -6.35 0.79 23.30
CA THR A 323 -6.14 1.41 21.99
C THR A 323 -5.35 0.50 21.06
N ARG A 324 -4.30 -0.15 21.59
CA ARG A 324 -3.52 -1.14 20.85
C ARG A 324 -4.36 -2.36 20.45
N ALA A 325 -5.21 -2.88 21.34
CA ALA A 325 -6.12 -3.98 21.04
C ALA A 325 -7.11 -3.60 19.93
N THR A 326 -7.67 -2.38 19.97
CA THR A 326 -8.57 -1.89 18.91
C THR A 326 -7.86 -1.81 17.56
N ILE A 327 -6.62 -1.31 17.49
CA ILE A 327 -5.84 -1.29 16.25
C ILE A 327 -5.58 -2.72 15.73
N CYS A 328 -5.25 -3.66 16.62
CA CYS A 328 -5.09 -5.07 16.24
C CYS A 328 -6.39 -5.68 15.69
N GLU A 329 -7.53 -5.36 16.30
CA GLU A 329 -8.83 -5.84 15.82
C GLU A 329 -9.21 -5.26 14.47
N ILE A 330 -8.90 -3.98 14.24
CA ILE A 330 -9.03 -3.32 12.93
C ILE A 330 -8.19 -4.04 11.87
N PHE A 331 -6.94 -4.40 12.18
CA PHE A 331 -6.10 -5.19 11.26
C PHE A 331 -6.62 -6.62 11.04
N ARG A 332 -7.27 -7.23 12.03
CA ARG A 332 -7.91 -8.55 11.88
C ARG A 332 -9.16 -8.47 11.01
N PHE A 333 -9.95 -7.41 11.18
CA PHE A 333 -11.22 -7.20 10.49
C PHE A 333 -11.03 -6.77 9.03
N ILE A 334 -10.08 -5.87 8.77
CA ILE A 334 -9.83 -5.31 7.44
C ILE A 334 -8.74 -6.11 6.73
N LYS A 335 -9.15 -6.78 5.66
CA LYS A 335 -8.23 -7.53 4.79
C LYS A 335 -7.83 -6.64 3.61
N ILE A 336 -6.70 -5.94 3.74
CA ILE A 336 -6.15 -5.09 2.66
C ILE A 336 -5.48 -5.93 1.55
N VAL A 337 -5.04 -7.14 1.87
CA VAL A 337 -4.35 -8.07 0.95
C VAL A 337 -5.12 -9.37 0.86
#